data_AF-A0A959W207-F1
#
_entry.id   AF-A0A959W207-F1
#
_cell.length_a   1.000
_cell.length_b   1.000
_cell.length_c   1.000
_cell.angle_alpha   90.00
_cell.angle_beta   90.00
_cell.angle_gamma   90.00
#
_symmetry.space_group_name_H-M   'P 1'
#
loop_
_entity.id
_entity.type
_entity.pdbx_description
1 polymer ?
#
loop_
_entity_poly.entity_id
_entity_poly.type
_entity_poly.pdbx_seq_one_letter_code
_entity_poly.pdbx_strand_id
1 'polypeptide(L)'
;SRYQPVWADDVARAVEHSLKEDGPGDHLYELAGPATMTYAEMSELVGLLAGRPRPVIRIPLQLVHLGLTAIHRLVGENAFATWQEAELMRVSMVTDRGTADLESLGVEPRPMAEVLGEY
;
A
#
# COMPACT_ATOMS: atom_id res chain seq x y z
N SER A 1 4.58 -3.18 10.63
CA SER A 1 4.72 -2.19 9.54
C SER A 1 3.51 -1.29 9.53
N ARG A 2 3.70 -0.08 9.04
CA ARG A 2 2.65 0.89 8.69
C ARG A 2 2.80 1.28 7.22
N TYR A 3 1.72 1.76 6.63
CA TYR A 3 1.60 2.09 5.22
C TYR A 3 0.81 3.39 5.07
N GLN A 4 1.13 4.17 4.04
CA GLN A 4 0.30 5.30 3.62
C GLN A 4 -0.34 5.01 2.26
N PRO A 5 -1.51 4.33 2.22
CA PRO A 5 -2.15 3.96 0.97
C PRO A 5 -2.48 5.19 0.14
N VAL A 6 -2.07 5.20 -1.12
CA VAL A 6 -2.32 6.26 -2.10
C VAL A 6 -3.22 5.73 -3.22
N TRP A 7 -4.16 6.56 -3.69
CA TRP A 7 -5.04 6.19 -4.79
C TRP A 7 -4.29 6.26 -6.13
N ALA A 8 -4.54 5.28 -7.01
CA ALA A 8 -3.83 5.17 -8.28
C ALA A 8 -4.04 6.40 -9.20
N ASP A 9 -5.24 6.98 -9.22
CA ASP A 9 -5.50 8.19 -10.03
C ASP A 9 -4.82 9.44 -9.46
N ASP A 10 -4.66 9.54 -8.13
CA ASP A 10 -3.87 10.64 -7.53
C ASP A 10 -2.41 10.54 -8.00
N VAL A 11 -1.86 9.33 -8.00
CA VAL A 11 -0.50 9.06 -8.52
C VAL A 11 -0.42 9.38 -10.01
N ALA A 12 -1.41 8.98 -10.80
CA ALA A 12 -1.42 9.26 -12.24
C ALA A 12 -1.42 10.76 -12.54
N ARG A 13 -2.22 11.55 -11.81
CA ARG A 13 -2.22 13.02 -11.92
C ARG A 13 -0.89 13.63 -11.49
N ALA A 14 -0.30 13.14 -10.41
CA ALA A 14 0.99 13.62 -9.92
C ALA A 14 2.11 13.40 -10.96
N VAL A 15 2.11 12.24 -11.62
CA VAL A 15 3.03 11.93 -12.72
C VAL A 15 2.77 12.84 -13.93
N GLU A 16 1.51 13.13 -14.27
CA GLU A 16 1.19 14.06 -15.35
C GLU A 16 1.71 15.48 -15.05
N HIS A 17 1.57 15.93 -13.81
CA HIS A 17 2.00 17.26 -13.39
C HIS A 17 3.52 17.39 -13.30
N SER A 18 4.22 16.37 -12.79
CA SER A 18 5.70 16.40 -12.74
C SER A 18 6.32 16.54 -14.12
N LEU A 19 5.74 15.91 -15.14
CA LEU A 19 6.19 16.05 -16.53
C LEU A 19 6.01 17.45 -17.13
N LYS A 20 5.13 18.28 -16.57
CA LYS A 20 4.81 19.62 -17.08
C LYS A 20 5.54 20.72 -16.32
N GLU A 21 5.72 20.57 -15.02
CA GLU A 21 6.22 21.62 -14.14
C GLU A 21 7.71 21.49 -13.83
N ASP A 22 8.29 20.29 -13.92
CA ASP A 22 9.69 20.10 -13.57
C ASP A 22 10.64 20.55 -14.68
N GLY A 23 11.56 21.44 -14.31
CA GLY A 23 12.68 21.83 -15.13
C GLY A 23 13.72 20.69 -15.26
N PRO A 24 14.82 20.90 -16.00
CA PRO A 24 15.86 19.90 -16.10
C PRO A 24 16.50 19.61 -14.74
N GLY A 25 16.46 18.34 -14.30
CA GLY A 25 17.04 17.86 -13.05
C GLY A 25 16.55 16.47 -12.65
N ASP A 26 17.20 15.86 -11.65
CA ASP A 26 16.72 14.64 -11.01
C ASP A 26 15.82 15.04 -9.83
N HIS A 27 14.52 14.79 -9.95
CA HIS A 27 13.54 15.01 -8.89
C HIS A 27 13.11 13.66 -8.29
N LEU A 28 13.10 13.56 -6.96
CA LEU A 28 12.60 12.41 -6.22
C LEU A 28 11.34 12.82 -5.46
N TYR A 29 10.25 12.12 -5.70
CA TYR A 29 8.97 12.32 -5.03
C TYR A 29 8.54 11.05 -4.30
N GLU A 30 8.20 11.17 -3.02
CA GLU A 30 7.65 10.10 -2.20
C GLU A 30 6.12 10.24 -2.14
N LEU A 31 5.42 9.55 -3.04
CA LEU A 31 3.97 9.65 -3.14
C LEU A 31 3.28 8.80 -2.07
N ALA A 32 2.59 9.45 -1.14
CA ALA A 32 1.91 8.81 -0.02
C ALA A 32 0.56 9.44 0.26
N GLY A 33 -0.42 8.61 0.63
CA GLY A 33 -1.75 9.10 1.00
C GLY A 33 -1.84 9.71 2.40
N PRO A 34 -2.98 10.34 2.73
CA PRO A 34 -3.14 11.14 3.94
C PRO A 34 -3.25 10.33 5.23
N ALA A 35 -3.57 9.04 5.14
CA ALA A 35 -3.77 8.18 6.31
C ALA A 35 -2.58 7.23 6.50
N THR A 36 -2.13 7.06 7.74
CA THR A 36 -1.17 6.01 8.10
C THR A 36 -1.90 4.80 8.70
N MET A 37 -1.84 3.66 8.04
CA MET A 37 -2.60 2.45 8.36
C MET A 37 -1.71 1.21 8.45
N THR A 38 -2.16 0.22 9.20
CA THR A 38 -1.61 -1.14 9.18
C THR A 38 -2.34 -1.98 8.14
N TYR A 39 -1.73 -3.09 7.71
CA TYR A 39 -2.40 -4.02 6.79
C TYR A 39 -3.71 -4.58 7.36
N ALA A 40 -3.77 -4.75 8.69
CA ALA A 40 -4.98 -5.17 9.38
C ALA A 40 -6.11 -4.15 9.25
N GLU A 41 -5.83 -2.87 9.53
CA GLU A 41 -6.79 -1.76 9.39
C GLU A 41 -7.26 -1.61 7.94
N MET A 42 -6.35 -1.73 6.96
CA MET A 42 -6.73 -1.69 5.54
C MET A 42 -7.65 -2.87 5.15
N SER A 43 -7.33 -4.09 5.60
CA SER A 43 -8.13 -5.28 5.32
C SER A 43 -9.51 -5.22 5.97
N GLU A 44 -9.57 -4.71 7.19
CA GLU A 44 -10.82 -4.51 7.93
C GLU A 44 -11.70 -3.46 7.24
N LEU A 45 -11.14 -2.32 6.84
CA LEU A 45 -11.84 -1.28 6.08
C LEU A 45 -12.45 -1.83 4.79
N VAL A 46 -11.68 -2.59 4.00
CA VAL A 46 -12.17 -3.23 2.78
C VAL A 46 -13.30 -4.22 3.09
N GLY A 47 -13.16 -5.03 4.13
CA GLY A 47 -14.20 -5.99 4.54
C GLY A 47 -15.49 -5.31 4.98
N LEU A 48 -15.39 -4.20 5.73
CA LEU A 48 -16.53 -3.40 6.16
C LEU A 48 -17.27 -2.79 4.98
N LEU A 49 -16.56 -2.12 4.07
CA LEU A 49 -17.17 -1.46 2.90
C LEU A 49 -17.75 -2.47 1.90
N ALA A 50 -17.12 -3.64 1.74
CA ALA A 50 -17.65 -4.73 0.91
C ALA A 50 -18.85 -5.48 1.53
N GLY A 51 -19.34 -5.07 2.72
CA GLY A 51 -20.44 -5.73 3.43
C GLY A 51 -20.09 -7.15 3.93
N ARG A 52 -18.80 -7.45 4.09
CA ARG A 52 -18.25 -8.77 4.47
C ARG A 52 -17.19 -8.61 5.56
N PRO A 53 -17.56 -8.16 6.77
CA PRO A 53 -16.60 -8.03 7.86
C PRO A 53 -15.98 -9.40 8.16
N ARG A 54 -14.64 -9.47 8.16
CA ARG A 54 -13.89 -10.69 8.47
C ARG A 54 -12.98 -10.47 9.67
N PRO A 55 -12.93 -11.41 10.63
CA PRO A 55 -12.02 -11.31 11.76
C PRO A 55 -10.57 -11.38 11.29
N VAL A 56 -9.76 -10.38 11.70
CA VAL A 56 -8.32 -10.35 11.42
C VAL A 56 -7.59 -11.06 12.56
N ILE A 57 -6.94 -12.18 12.24
CA ILE A 57 -6.13 -12.94 13.20
C ILE A 57 -4.64 -12.72 12.96
N ARG A 58 -3.89 -12.50 14.05
CA ARG A 58 -2.42 -12.36 13.99
C ARG A 58 -1.78 -13.75 14.05
N ILE A 59 -1.09 -14.13 12.98
CA ILE A 59 -0.36 -15.41 12.90
C ILE A 59 1.12 -15.17 13.25
N PRO A 60 1.72 -15.99 14.14
CA PRO A 60 3.15 -15.96 14.39
C PRO A 60 3.97 -16.15 13.10
N LEU A 61 5.01 -15.34 12.94
CA LEU A 61 5.80 -15.29 11.70
C LEU A 61 6.45 -16.64 11.35
N GLN A 62 6.81 -17.43 12.35
CA GLN A 62 7.42 -18.74 12.18
C GLN A 62 6.48 -19.72 11.46
N LEU A 63 5.18 -19.64 11.76
CA LEU A 63 4.17 -20.46 11.10
C LEU A 63 3.93 -20.02 9.66
N VAL A 64 3.93 -18.69 9.42
CA VAL A 64 3.84 -18.13 8.07
C VAL A 64 5.03 -18.59 7.22
N HIS A 65 6.25 -18.50 7.76
CA HIS A 65 7.46 -18.97 7.08
C HIS A 65 7.36 -20.45 6.71
N LEU A 66 7.06 -21.31 7.68
CA LEU A 66 6.93 -22.74 7.46
C LEU A 66 5.85 -23.07 6.41
N GLY A 67 4.69 -22.43 6.50
CA GLY A 67 3.59 -22.61 5.56
C GLY A 67 3.95 -22.20 4.14
N LEU A 68 4.52 -21.01 3.95
CA LEU A 68 4.91 -20.51 2.63
C LEU A 68 6.03 -21.36 2.02
N THR A 69 7.02 -21.80 2.80
CA THR A 69 8.06 -22.72 2.31
C THR A 69 7.49 -24.07 1.90
N ALA A 70 6.52 -24.61 2.64
CA ALA A 70 5.87 -25.86 2.29
C ALA A 70 5.02 -25.74 1.01
N ILE A 71 4.24 -24.66 0.87
CA ILE A 71 3.45 -24.38 -0.34
C ILE A 71 4.36 -24.20 -1.55
N HIS A 72 5.43 -23.41 -1.41
CA HIS A 72 6.38 -23.21 -2.50
C HIS A 72 7.04 -24.52 -2.95
N ARG A 73 7.35 -25.44 -2.02
CA ARG A 73 7.84 -26.78 -2.40
C ARG A 73 6.81 -27.64 -3.14
N LEU A 74 5.51 -27.44 -2.88
CA LEU A 74 4.45 -28.24 -3.47
C LEU A 74 4.02 -27.70 -4.85
N VAL A 75 3.89 -26.38 -4.98
CA VAL A 75 3.26 -25.72 -6.15
C VAL A 75 4.27 -24.88 -6.95
N GLY A 76 5.52 -24.77 -6.51
CA GLY A 76 6.58 -24.04 -7.18
C GLY A 76 6.25 -22.55 -7.31
N GLU A 77 6.43 -22.03 -8.52
CA GLU A 77 6.19 -20.62 -8.89
C GLU A 77 4.70 -20.24 -8.93
N ASN A 78 3.78 -21.21 -8.88
CA ASN A 78 2.34 -20.94 -8.83
C ASN A 78 1.82 -20.62 -7.41
N ALA A 79 2.72 -20.48 -6.43
CA ALA A 79 2.35 -20.06 -5.08
C ALA A 79 1.82 -18.61 -5.09
N PHE A 80 0.73 -18.35 -4.36
CA PHE A 80 0.13 -17.01 -4.28
C PHE A 80 1.05 -15.95 -3.65
N ALA A 81 2.04 -16.40 -2.87
CA ALA A 81 3.04 -15.57 -2.21
C ALA A 81 4.28 -16.40 -1.86
N THR A 82 5.42 -15.74 -1.86
CA THR A 82 6.71 -16.24 -1.41
C THR A 82 7.06 -15.70 -0.02
N TRP A 83 8.03 -16.32 0.65
CA TRP A 83 8.53 -15.80 1.92
C TRP A 83 9.13 -14.39 1.78
N GLN A 84 9.82 -14.11 0.67
CA GLN A 84 10.46 -12.82 0.42
C GLN A 84 9.42 -11.69 0.32
N GLU A 85 8.30 -11.94 -0.36
CA GLU A 85 7.17 -10.99 -0.43
C GLU A 85 6.51 -10.79 0.95
N ALA A 86 6.33 -11.86 1.71
CA ALA A 86 5.81 -11.76 3.08
C ALA A 86 6.76 -11.00 4.03
N GLU A 87 8.06 -11.10 3.79
CA GLU A 87 9.08 -10.37 4.54
C GLU A 87 9.07 -8.87 4.24
N LEU A 88 8.82 -8.47 2.98
CA LEU A 88 8.64 -7.06 2.60
C LEU A 88 7.48 -6.39 3.34
N MET A 89 6.43 -7.16 3.67
CA MET A 89 5.32 -6.65 4.49
C MET A 89 5.74 -6.23 5.92
N ARG A 90 6.99 -6.46 6.34
CA ARG A 90 7.51 -5.98 7.62
C ARG A 90 8.11 -4.58 7.54
N VAL A 91 8.44 -4.12 6.34
CA VAL A 91 8.96 -2.77 6.10
C VAL A 91 7.78 -1.79 6.11
N SER A 92 7.91 -0.70 6.86
CA SER A 92 6.91 0.37 6.82
C SER A 92 7.10 1.17 5.53
N MET A 93 6.05 1.31 4.73
CA MET A 93 6.05 2.16 3.53
C MET A 93 5.36 3.48 3.88
N VAL A 94 6.10 4.34 4.56
CA VAL A 94 5.70 5.68 5.00
C VAL A 94 6.79 6.66 4.60
N THR A 95 6.42 7.92 4.39
CA THR A 95 7.36 9.00 4.11
C THR A 95 7.42 9.96 5.30
N ASP A 96 8.59 10.55 5.52
CA ASP A 96 8.78 11.59 6.54
C ASP A 96 8.01 12.87 6.22
N ARG A 97 7.65 13.09 4.95
CA ARG A 97 6.99 14.31 4.46
C ARG A 97 5.47 14.16 4.26
N GLY A 98 4.91 13.00 4.58
CA GLY A 98 3.47 12.75 4.43
C GLY A 98 2.97 12.98 3.01
N THR A 99 1.92 13.79 2.85
CA THR A 99 1.29 14.11 1.56
C THR A 99 1.99 15.22 0.78
N ALA A 100 3.04 15.83 1.35
CA ALA A 100 3.60 17.08 0.83
C ALA A 100 4.11 16.99 -0.61
N ASP A 101 4.62 15.84 -1.05
CA ASP A 101 5.10 15.68 -2.43
C ASP A 101 3.94 15.61 -3.43
N LEU A 102 2.82 14.95 -3.09
CA LEU A 102 1.61 14.98 -3.90
C LEU A 102 1.03 16.40 -3.97
N GLU A 103 0.99 17.10 -2.84
CA GLU A 103 0.50 18.48 -2.76
C GLU A 103 1.38 19.44 -3.56
N SER A 104 2.71 19.26 -3.53
CA SER A 104 3.64 20.05 -4.34
C SER A 104 3.45 19.86 -5.84
N LEU A 105 2.94 18.69 -6.24
CA LEU A 105 2.56 18.36 -7.61
C LEU A 105 1.09 18.75 -7.89
N GLY A 106 0.46 19.57 -7.04
CA GLY A 106 -0.90 20.07 -7.25
C GLY A 106 -2.00 19.00 -7.12
N VAL A 107 -1.72 17.89 -6.45
CA VAL A 107 -2.69 16.82 -6.18
C VAL A 107 -3.05 16.81 -4.69
N GLU A 108 -4.33 16.99 -4.38
CA GLU A 108 -4.85 16.77 -3.02
C GLU A 108 -5.22 15.28 -2.87
N PRO A 109 -4.47 14.49 -2.08
CA PRO A 109 -4.61 13.05 -2.08
C PRO A 109 -5.83 12.60 -1.28
N ARG A 110 -6.62 11.70 -1.87
CA ARG A 110 -7.87 11.24 -1.26
C ARG A 110 -7.62 10.09 -0.29
N PRO A 111 -8.28 10.07 0.89
CA PRO A 111 -8.14 8.98 1.83
C PRO A 111 -8.78 7.69 1.29
N MET A 112 -8.15 6.55 1.57
CA MET A 112 -8.60 5.22 1.11
C MET A 112 -10.08 4.94 1.44
N ALA A 113 -10.57 5.37 2.61
CA ALA A 113 -11.95 5.15 3.02
C ALA A 113 -12.97 5.91 2.15
N GLU A 114 -12.62 7.11 1.70
CA GLU A 114 -13.45 7.91 0.79
C GLU A 114 -13.48 7.25 -0.58
N VAL A 115 -12.30 6.96 -1.15
CA VAL A 115 -12.18 6.33 -2.47
C VAL A 115 -12.94 5.01 -2.52
N LEU A 116 -12.77 4.13 -1.52
CA LEU A 116 -13.44 2.84 -1.50
C LEU A 116 -14.95 2.93 -1.25
N GLY A 117 -15.44 4.01 -0.66
CA GLY A 117 -16.88 4.23 -0.46
C GLY A 117 -17.64 4.59 -1.74
N GLU A 118 -16.91 4.99 -2.79
CA GLU A 118 -17.47 5.38 -4.10
C GLU A 118 -17.65 4.20 -5.07
N TYR A 119 -17.10 3.01 -4.76
CA TYR A 119 -17.16 1.78 -5.58
C TYR A 119 -18.02 0.69 -4.94
#